data_AF-A0A1N5UD11-F1
#
_entry.id   AF-A0A1N5UD11-F1
#
_cell.length_a   1.000
_cell.length_b   1.000
_cell.length_c   1.000
_cell.angle_alpha   90.00
_cell.angle_beta   90.00
_cell.angle_gamma   90.00
#
_symmetry.space_group_name_H-M   'P 1'
#
loop_
_entity.id
_entity.type
_entity.pdbx_description
1 polymer ?
#
loop_
_entity_poly.entity_id
_entity_poly.type
_entity_poly.pdbx_seq_one_letter_code
_entity_poly.pdbx_strand_id
1 'polypeptide(L)'
;MENGKLKVEERKEIVICTLHENDTGRTGSLILDPELRLLHCEICNSYSCFHIVYAMRNEQIRIERSSALKRICKECSNYNLPGAKYCDECGSKMEVVSVENEQ
;
A
#
# COMPACT_ATOMS: atom_id res chain seq x y z
N MET A 1 -12.33 3.71 36.43
CA MET A 1 -12.61 2.81 35.29
C MET A 1 -12.87 3.70 34.10
N GLU A 2 -11.82 4.13 33.41
CA GLU A 2 -11.97 5.06 32.28
C GLU A 2 -12.14 4.26 31.00
N ASN A 3 -13.32 4.42 30.39
CA ASN A 3 -13.70 3.82 29.14
C ASN A 3 -12.84 4.42 28.02
N GLY A 4 -11.70 3.78 27.72
CA GLY A 4 -10.86 4.11 26.58
C GLY A 4 -11.64 3.87 25.29
N LYS A 5 -12.26 4.93 24.76
CA LYS A 5 -12.77 4.95 23.39
C LYS A 5 -11.58 4.73 22.46
N LEU A 6 -11.44 3.53 21.91
CA LEU A 6 -10.61 3.31 20.73
C LEU A 6 -11.12 4.29 19.67
N LYS A 7 -10.35 5.34 19.36
CA LYS A 7 -10.57 6.11 18.15
C LYS A 7 -10.21 5.18 17.00
N VAL A 8 -11.23 4.62 16.35
CA VAL A 8 -11.05 3.93 15.08
C VAL A 8 -10.79 5.03 14.05
N GLU A 9 -9.53 5.39 13.84
CA GLU A 9 -9.15 6.27 12.73
C GLU A 9 -9.32 5.49 11.42
N GLU A 10 -10.08 6.04 10.49
CA GLU A 10 -10.25 5.49 9.13
C GLU A 10 -8.88 5.45 8.44
N ARG A 11 -8.22 4.28 8.46
CA ARG A 11 -7.00 4.07 7.67
C ARG A 11 -7.37 4.09 6.20
N LYS A 12 -6.85 5.08 5.46
CA LYS A 12 -7.01 5.14 4.01
C LYS A 12 -6.35 3.92 3.36
N GLU A 13 -7.10 3.22 2.53
CA GLU A 13 -6.61 2.06 1.78
C GLU A 13 -5.59 2.49 0.71
N ILE A 14 -4.50 1.73 0.60
CA ILE A 14 -3.43 1.98 -0.40
C ILE A 14 -3.74 1.15 -1.64
N VAL A 15 -4.64 1.63 -2.49
CA VAL A 15 -5.03 0.93 -3.72
C VAL A 15 -3.91 0.98 -4.76
N ILE A 16 -3.50 -0.18 -5.26
CA ILE A 16 -2.46 -0.32 -6.29
C ILE A 16 -3.06 -0.48 -7.69
N CYS A 17 -4.11 -1.29 -7.81
CA CYS A 17 -4.87 -1.41 -9.05
C CYS A 17 -6.28 -1.94 -8.81
N THR A 18 -7.15 -1.70 -9.78
CA THR A 18 -8.46 -2.35 -9.88
C THR A 18 -8.34 -3.59 -10.77
N LEU A 19 -8.99 -4.67 -10.35
CA LEU A 19 -9.11 -5.94 -11.02
C LEU A 19 -10.53 -6.12 -11.55
N HIS A 20 -10.64 -6.78 -12.69
CA HIS A 20 -11.92 -7.21 -13.27
C HIS A 20 -11.83 -8.68 -13.64
N GLU A 21 -12.72 -9.50 -13.06
CA GLU A 21 -12.81 -10.94 -13.33
C GLU A 21 -13.88 -11.17 -14.40
N ASN A 22 -13.44 -11.54 -15.61
CA ASN A 22 -14.33 -11.67 -16.77
C ASN A 22 -15.41 -12.77 -16.59
N ASP A 23 -15.08 -13.85 -15.89
CA ASP A 23 -15.97 -15.02 -15.77
C ASP A 23 -17.15 -14.75 -14.83
N THR A 24 -16.94 -13.95 -13.79
CA THR A 24 -17.94 -13.65 -12.76
C THR A 24 -18.50 -12.22 -12.86
N GLY A 25 -17.85 -11.35 -13.64
CA GLY A 25 -18.12 -9.92 -13.71
C GLY A 25 -17.73 -9.16 -12.44
N ARG A 26 -17.01 -9.79 -11.50
CA ARG A 26 -16.60 -9.14 -10.24
C ARG A 26 -15.52 -8.11 -10.49
N THR A 27 -15.62 -7.01 -9.76
CA THR A 27 -14.60 -5.96 -9.71
C THR A 27 -14.14 -5.85 -8.26
N GLY A 28 -12.84 -5.63 -8.06
CA GLY A 28 -12.24 -5.40 -6.75
C GLY A 28 -10.84 -4.83 -6.90
N SER A 29 -10.12 -4.64 -5.81
CA SER A 29 -8.81 -3.98 -5.83
C SER A 29 -7.69 -4.88 -5.33
N LEU A 30 -6.46 -4.55 -5.74
CA LEU A 30 -5.28 -4.93 -5.00
C LEU A 30 -4.90 -3.79 -4.07
N ILE A 31 -4.96 -4.05 -2.77
CA ILE A 31 -4.65 -3.09 -1.70
C ILE A 31 -3.30 -3.47 -1.10
N LEU A 32 -2.40 -2.51 -0.95
CA LEU A 32 -1.15 -2.72 -0.23
C LEU A 32 -1.41 -2.61 1.28
N ASP A 33 -1.19 -3.70 2.00
CA ASP A 33 -1.23 -3.73 3.45
C ASP A 33 0.05 -3.08 4.01
N PRO A 34 -0.05 -1.98 4.79
CA PRO A 34 1.12 -1.29 5.30
C PRO A 34 1.88 -2.08 6.37
N GLU A 35 1.20 -2.92 7.14
CA GLU A 35 1.80 -3.69 8.23
C GLU A 35 2.50 -4.93 7.67
N LEU A 36 1.81 -5.68 6.79
CA LEU A 36 2.36 -6.89 6.19
C LEU A 36 3.25 -6.62 4.98
N ARG A 37 3.14 -5.44 4.35
CA ARG A 37 3.82 -5.06 3.10
C ARG A 37 3.52 -6.01 1.95
N LEU A 38 2.34 -6.60 1.97
CA LEU A 38 1.82 -7.52 0.96
C LEU A 38 0.60 -6.92 0.27
N LEU A 39 0.36 -7.34 -0.97
CA LEU A 39 -0.89 -7.02 -1.64
C LEU A 39 -1.98 -7.96 -1.13
N HIS A 40 -3.09 -7.40 -0.67
CA HIS A 40 -4.35 -8.08 -0.44
C HIS A 40 -5.23 -7.93 -1.68
N CYS A 41 -5.86 -9.01 -2.11
CA CYS A 41 -6.83 -9.02 -3.19
C CYS A 41 -8.24 -9.07 -2.62
N GLU A 42 -9.06 -8.06 -2.90
CA GLU A 42 -10.45 -8.00 -2.44
C GLU A 42 -11.33 -9.08 -3.10
N ILE A 43 -11.07 -9.41 -4.37
CA ILE A 43 -11.86 -10.42 -5.10
C ILE A 43 -11.72 -11.80 -4.44
N CYS A 44 -10.51 -12.16 -4.02
CA CYS A 44 -10.22 -13.48 -3.43
C CYS A 44 -10.17 -13.47 -1.90
N ASN A 45 -10.21 -12.29 -1.28
CA ASN A 45 -9.89 -12.07 0.13
C ASN A 45 -8.60 -12.82 0.57
N SER A 46 -7.51 -12.61 -0.17
CA SER A 46 -6.25 -13.36 0.02
C SER A 46 -5.02 -12.50 -0.29
N TYR A 47 -3.91 -12.79 0.40
CA TYR A 47 -2.58 -12.22 0.11
C TYR A 47 -1.78 -13.03 -0.92
N SER A 48 -2.30 -14.18 -1.35
CA SER A 48 -1.69 -15.06 -2.34
C SER A 48 -2.79 -15.66 -3.23
N CYS A 49 -2.96 -15.09 -4.41
CA CYS A 49 -3.88 -15.62 -5.41
C CYS A 49 -3.35 -15.39 -6.81
N PHE A 50 -3.95 -16.07 -7.79
CA PHE A 50 -3.58 -15.87 -9.18
C PHE A 50 -3.79 -14.43 -9.65
N HIS A 51 -4.82 -13.71 -9.16
CA HIS A 51 -5.00 -12.29 -9.51
C HIS A 51 -3.79 -11.42 -9.12
N ILE A 52 -3.23 -11.61 -7.92
CA ILE A 52 -2.00 -10.91 -7.50
C ILE A 52 -0.85 -11.30 -8.41
N VAL A 53 -0.65 -12.59 -8.64
CA VAL A 53 0.44 -13.10 -9.49
C VAL A 53 0.35 -12.54 -10.91
N TYR A 54 -0.85 -12.54 -11.50
CA TYR A 54 -1.11 -12.01 -12.84
C TYR A 54 -0.93 -10.49 -12.89
N ALA A 55 -1.51 -9.75 -11.95
CA ALA A 55 -1.35 -8.29 -11.88
C ALA A 55 0.12 -7.89 -11.76
N MET A 56 0.91 -8.61 -10.96
CA MET A 56 2.33 -8.37 -10.76
C MET A 56 3.21 -8.65 -12.01
N ARG A 57 2.65 -9.23 -13.08
CA ARG A 57 3.33 -9.30 -14.40
C ARG A 57 3.34 -7.96 -15.13
N ASN A 58 2.39 -7.07 -14.81
CA ASN A 58 2.35 -5.73 -15.37
C ASN A 58 3.45 -4.85 -14.74
N GLU A 59 4.24 -4.19 -15.56
CA GLU A 59 5.34 -3.33 -15.11
C GLU A 59 4.85 -2.13 -14.30
N GLN A 60 3.80 -1.45 -14.75
CA GLN A 60 3.24 -0.29 -14.04
C GLN A 60 2.79 -0.68 -12.64
N ILE A 61 2.12 -1.82 -12.47
CA ILE A 61 1.68 -2.32 -11.16
C ILE A 61 2.88 -2.57 -10.24
N ARG A 62 3.99 -3.10 -10.75
CA ARG A 62 5.23 -3.29 -9.97
C ARG A 62 5.83 -1.95 -9.53
N ILE A 63 5.84 -0.95 -10.42
CA ILE A 63 6.33 0.39 -10.13
C ILE A 63 5.47 1.04 -9.05
N GLU A 64 4.15 1.05 -9.20
CA GLU A 64 3.22 1.62 -8.22
C GLU A 64 3.35 0.97 -6.85
N ARG A 65 3.40 -0.37 -6.80
CA ARG A 65 3.65 -1.11 -5.55
C ARG A 65 4.97 -0.70 -4.91
N SER A 66 6.05 -0.63 -5.68
CA SER A 66 7.38 -0.25 -5.17
C SER A 66 7.39 1.19 -4.64
N SER A 67 6.77 2.12 -5.37
CA SER A 67 6.62 3.52 -4.96
C SER A 67 5.74 3.68 -3.72
N ALA A 68 4.70 2.85 -3.56
CA ALA A 68 3.88 2.81 -2.36
C ALA A 68 4.64 2.23 -1.16
N LEU A 69 5.42 1.16 -1.34
CA LEU A 69 6.25 0.57 -0.28
C LEU A 69 7.25 1.56 0.32
N LYS A 70 7.85 2.43 -0.51
CA LYS A 70 8.76 3.49 -0.05
C LYS A 70 8.10 4.57 0.80
N ARG A 71 6.77 4.70 0.71
CA ARG A 71 5.98 5.67 1.49
C ARG A 71 5.51 5.11 2.84
N ILE A 72 5.61 3.80 3.04
CA ILE A 72 5.28 3.16 4.31
C ILE A 72 6.45 3.34 5.28
N CYS A 73 6.18 3.96 6.43
CA CYS A 73 7.16 4.10 7.50
C CYS A 73 7.56 2.72 8.02
N LYS A 74 8.85 2.47 8.17
CA LYS A 74 9.33 1.17 8.66
C LYS A 74 9.13 0.96 10.16
N GLU A 75 8.96 2.05 10.91
CA GLU A 75 8.85 2.03 12.37
C GLU A 75 7.39 1.88 12.84
N CYS A 76 6.46 2.60 12.22
CA CYS A 76 5.06 2.63 12.65
C CYS A 76 4.05 2.17 11.57
N SER A 77 4.51 1.81 10.38
CA SER A 77 3.67 1.42 9.24
C SER A 77 2.75 2.53 8.71
N ASN A 78 2.86 3.78 9.17
CA ASN A 78 2.08 4.87 8.59
C ASN A 78 2.42 5.08 7.11
N TYR A 79 1.40 5.35 6.30
CA TYR A 79 1.57 5.68 4.89
C TYR A 79 1.71 7.18 4.70
N ASN A 80 2.85 7.62 4.20
CA ASN A 80 3.21 9.03 4.11
C ASN A 80 3.01 9.59 2.70
N LEU A 81 2.98 10.91 2.59
CA LEU A 81 2.95 11.60 1.31
C LEU A 81 4.22 11.31 0.49
N PRO A 82 4.14 11.34 -0.85
CA PRO A 82 5.32 11.25 -1.71
C PRO A 82 6.40 12.27 -1.33
N GLY A 83 7.65 11.82 -1.24
CA GLY A 83 8.78 12.70 -0.93
C GLY A 83 8.91 13.13 0.54
N ALA A 84 8.06 12.63 1.44
CA ALA A 84 8.19 12.88 2.88
C ALA A 84 9.58 12.48 3.38
N LYS A 85 10.28 13.41 4.05
CA LYS A 85 11.62 13.18 4.63
C LYS A 85 11.55 12.54 6.02
N TYR A 86 10.44 12.77 6.72
CA TYR A 86 10.13 12.23 8.04
C TYR A 86 8.69 11.71 8.04
N CYS A 87 8.41 10.71 8.86
CA CYS A 87 7.07 10.20 9.03
C CYS A 87 6.19 11.20 9.79
N ASP A 88 4.98 11.46 9.28
CA ASP A 88 4.04 12.41 9.87
C ASP A 88 3.51 11.97 11.24
N GLU A 89 3.46 10.65 11.46
CA GLU A 89 2.91 10.06 12.70
C GLU A 89 3.97 9.90 13.79
N CYS A 90 5.14 9.32 13.47
CA CYS A 90 6.14 8.96 14.49
C CYS A 90 7.43 9.79 14.43
N GLY A 91 7.59 10.67 13.43
CA GLY A 91 8.78 11.51 13.26
C GLY A 91 10.04 10.79 12.75
N SER A 92 9.99 9.48 12.53
CA SER A 92 11.13 8.71 12.04
C SER A 92 11.55 9.14 10.64
N LYS A 93 12.86 9.15 10.36
CA LYS A 93 13.39 9.50 9.05
C LYS A 93 12.94 8.49 7.99
N MET A 94 12.43 8.99 6.86
CA MET A 94 12.01 8.18 5.73
C MET A 94 13.18 7.94 4.77
N GLU A 95 13.18 6.80 4.09
CA GLU A 95 14.10 6.54 2.98
C GLU A 95 13.62 7.29 1.74
N VAL A 96 14.09 8.54 1.59
CA VAL A 96 13.83 9.33 0.40
C VAL A 96 14.73 8.79 -0.72
N VAL A 97 14.14 8.35 -1.82
CA VAL A 97 14.90 8.12 -3.05
C VAL A 97 15.24 9.49 -3.60
N SER A 98 16.48 9.92 -3.41
CA SER A 98 17.04 11.04 -4.14
C SER A 98 17.06 10.66 -5.62
N VAL A 99 16.12 11.21 -6.40
CA VAL A 99 16.34 11.40 -7.84
C VAL A 99 17.35 12.53 -7.95
N GLU A 100 18.63 12.18 -7.93
CA GLU A 100 19.69 13.07 -8.36
C GLU A 100 19.52 13.21 -9.88
N ASN A 101 18.81 14.27 -10.29
CA ASN A 101 18.87 14.73 -11.68
C ASN A 101 20.28 15.29 -11.89
N GLU A 102 21.18 14.46 -12.41
CA GLU A 102 22.40 14.96 -13.03
C GLU A 102 22.02 15.65 -14.36
N GLN A 103 22.56 16.86 -14.50
CA GLN A 103 22.31 17.85 -15.56
C GLN A 103 22.82 17.41 -16.93
#